data_AF-A0A2H3K8C7-F1
#
_entry.id   AF-A0A2H3K8C7-F1
#
_cell.length_a   1.000
_cell.length_b   1.000
_cell.length_c   1.000
_cell.angle_alpha   90.00
_cell.angle_beta   90.00
_cell.angle_gamma   90.00
#
_symmetry.space_group_name_H-M   'P 1'
#
loop_
_entity.id
_entity.type
_entity.pdbx_description
1 polymer ?
#
loop_
_entity_poly.entity_id
_entity_poly.type
_entity_poly.pdbx_seq_one_letter_code
_entity_poly.pdbx_strand_id
1 'polypeptide(L)'
;MVGVLNLYLDEQLNYGWREVSFIVAKSQGHGKNHAWILRTWILRYLKQNKLPLHYYGQWSTSVLNHEDIAQAIQLQLLEKASSGYLCAQDVVDVVATPAIQEMLKHGATQTSISHCTAQRWLHKLDWQYKQDVNGMYVDGHEHEDVVQYQEAFVRRWMEYEKRMVTYNHDGNISSAPHGTIIPNSHFQLYLITHDKSTFYTNDWHKTKWVHLSQKATPQQKGEGALLIVSDFLTSDWGPLKHEDQYVCTNFALNLADHPIGLHN
;
A
#
# COMPACT_ATOMS: atom_id res chain seq x y z
N MET A 1 39.25 -16.01 14.32
CA MET A 1 39.26 -16.12 15.79
C MET A 1 39.22 -17.57 16.23
N VAL A 2 38.18 -18.33 15.84
CA VAL A 2 38.01 -19.76 16.16
C VAL A 2 39.24 -20.59 15.79
N GLY A 3 39.79 -20.45 14.57
CA GLY A 3 40.99 -21.19 14.18
C GLY A 3 42.22 -20.92 15.05
N VAL A 4 42.34 -19.74 15.69
CA VAL A 4 43.44 -19.44 16.62
C VAL A 4 43.22 -20.13 17.96
N LEU A 5 42.00 -20.12 18.47
CA LEU A 5 41.66 -20.81 19.72
C LEU A 5 41.81 -22.32 19.57
N ASN A 6 41.35 -22.90 18.46
CA ASN A 6 41.46 -24.34 18.20
C ASN A 6 42.92 -24.81 18.20
N LEU A 7 43.81 -24.08 17.52
CA LEU A 7 45.23 -24.45 17.43
C LEU A 7 46.03 -24.13 18.70
N TYR A 8 45.58 -23.16 19.50
CA TYR A 8 46.24 -22.81 20.76
C TYR A 8 45.83 -23.73 21.92
N LEU A 9 44.61 -24.25 21.90
CA LEU A 9 44.07 -25.16 22.92
C LEU A 9 44.34 -26.63 22.62
N ASP A 10 44.97 -26.95 21.49
CA ASP A 10 45.33 -28.32 21.13
C ASP A 10 46.55 -28.78 21.94
N GLU A 11 46.35 -29.79 22.79
CA GLU A 11 47.38 -30.34 23.67
C GLU A 11 48.55 -31.00 22.90
N GLN A 12 48.34 -31.38 21.64
CA GLN A 12 49.38 -31.98 20.80
C GLN A 12 50.28 -30.93 20.13
N LEU A 13 49.86 -29.66 20.12
CA LEU A 13 50.55 -28.57 19.43
C LEU A 13 51.13 -27.57 20.43
N ASN A 14 52.45 -27.51 20.54
CA ASN A 14 53.13 -26.56 21.42
C ASN A 14 53.46 -25.25 20.69
N TYR A 15 52.44 -24.49 20.30
CA TYR A 15 52.61 -23.20 19.65
C TYR A 15 52.31 -22.03 20.58
N GLY A 16 53.15 -20.99 20.54
CA GLY A 16 52.88 -19.76 21.25
C GLY A 16 51.70 -19.00 20.63
N TRP A 17 50.93 -18.28 21.44
CA TRP A 17 49.77 -17.51 20.98
C TRP A 17 50.06 -16.59 19.78
N ARG A 18 51.25 -15.97 19.74
CA ARG A 18 51.68 -15.13 18.61
C ARG A 18 51.89 -15.93 17.33
N GLU A 19 52.46 -17.12 17.43
CA GLU A 19 52.75 -18.00 16.30
C GLU A 19 51.45 -18.54 15.70
N VAL A 20 50.56 -19.06 16.55
CA VAL A 20 49.24 -19.56 16.12
C VAL A 20 48.45 -18.47 15.40
N SER A 21 48.40 -17.26 15.98
CA SER A 21 47.69 -16.13 15.36
C SER A 21 48.26 -15.76 13.99
N PHE A 22 49.58 -15.93 13.80
CA PHE A 22 50.25 -15.65 12.54
C PHE A 22 50.03 -16.75 11.51
N ILE A 23 50.09 -18.02 11.91
CA ILE A 23 49.80 -19.18 11.06
C ILE A 23 48.37 -19.09 10.51
N VAL A 24 47.38 -18.83 11.37
CA VAL A 24 45.98 -18.69 10.97
C VAL A 24 45.77 -17.46 10.08
N ALA A 25 46.44 -16.34 10.37
CA ALA A 25 46.36 -15.19 9.50
C ALA A 25 46.92 -15.50 8.10
N LYS A 26 48.05 -16.20 8.03
CA LYS A 26 48.67 -16.62 6.77
C LYS A 26 47.84 -17.64 6.00
N SER A 27 47.22 -18.60 6.68
CA SER A 27 46.32 -19.57 6.05
C SER A 27 45.07 -18.91 5.45
N GLN A 28 44.67 -17.75 5.99
CA GLN A 28 43.59 -16.91 5.47
C GLN A 28 44.07 -15.90 4.41
N GLY A 29 45.33 -15.96 3.96
CA GLY A 29 45.87 -15.04 2.97
C GLY A 29 46.23 -13.65 3.52
N HIS A 30 46.25 -13.46 4.84
CA HIS A 30 46.55 -12.19 5.49
C HIS A 30 47.95 -12.12 6.11
N GLY A 31 48.38 -10.91 6.46
CA GLY A 31 49.70 -10.63 7.04
C GLY A 31 49.71 -10.47 8.57
N LYS A 32 50.86 -10.01 9.11
CA LYS A 32 51.09 -9.81 10.55
C LYS A 32 50.04 -8.92 11.24
N ASN A 33 49.50 -7.94 10.52
CA ASN A 33 48.47 -7.03 11.06
C ASN A 33 47.18 -7.78 11.41
N HIS A 34 46.74 -8.71 10.55
CA HIS A 34 45.56 -9.53 10.82
C HIS A 34 45.78 -10.47 12.01
N ALA A 35 46.99 -11.02 12.13
CA ALA A 35 47.38 -11.79 13.32
C ALA A 35 47.29 -10.95 14.60
N TRP A 36 47.63 -9.66 14.57
CA TRP A 36 47.44 -8.76 15.70
C TRP A 36 45.95 -8.52 16.00
N ILE A 37 45.15 -8.25 14.97
CA ILE A 37 43.69 -8.04 15.07
C ILE A 37 43.01 -9.26 15.72
N LEU A 38 43.34 -10.47 15.26
CA LEU A 38 42.82 -11.73 15.81
C LEU A 38 43.08 -11.85 17.31
N ARG A 39 44.27 -11.46 17.78
CA ARG A 39 44.62 -11.48 19.21
C ARG A 39 43.82 -10.46 20.00
N THR A 40 43.68 -9.24 19.46
CA THR A 40 42.86 -8.18 20.06
C THR A 40 41.40 -8.60 20.21
N TRP A 41 40.85 -9.32 19.23
CA TRP A 41 39.49 -9.86 19.30
C TRP A 41 39.32 -10.92 20.37
N ILE A 42 40.25 -11.86 20.48
CA ILE A 42 40.18 -12.89 21.53
C ILE A 42 40.25 -12.23 22.91
N LEU A 43 41.14 -11.26 23.12
CA LEU A 43 41.21 -10.53 24.39
C LEU A 43 39.92 -9.76 24.70
N ARG A 44 39.30 -9.15 23.68
CA ARG A 44 38.01 -8.47 23.83
C ARG A 44 36.89 -9.44 24.16
N TYR A 45 36.86 -10.60 23.51
CA TYR A 45 35.92 -11.69 23.81
C TYR A 45 36.07 -12.18 25.24
N LEU A 46 37.29 -12.48 25.69
CA LEU A 46 37.55 -12.91 27.08
C LEU A 46 37.14 -11.87 28.12
N LYS A 47 37.26 -10.57 27.81
CA LYS A 47 36.88 -9.50 28.72
C LYS A 47 35.36 -9.26 28.78
N GLN A 48 34.66 -9.42 27.67
CA GLN A 48 33.25 -8.99 27.53
C GLN A 48 32.27 -10.15 27.29
N ASN A 49 32.75 -11.38 27.11
CA ASN A 49 32.00 -12.55 26.64
C ASN A 49 31.15 -12.29 25.38
N LYS A 50 31.51 -11.29 24.58
CA LYS A 50 30.82 -10.91 23.35
C LYS A 50 31.77 -11.08 22.16
N LEU A 51 31.31 -11.79 21.14
CA LEU A 51 32.05 -11.93 19.89
C LEU A 51 32.22 -10.55 19.25
N PRO A 52 33.44 -10.15 18.88
CA PRO A 52 33.64 -8.90 18.17
C PRO A 52 33.00 -8.99 16.78
N LEU A 53 32.00 -8.15 16.54
CA LEU A 53 31.44 -7.94 15.20
C LEU A 53 32.54 -7.32 14.33
N HIS A 54 32.88 -7.99 13.24
CA HIS A 54 33.94 -7.55 12.34
C HIS A 54 33.36 -7.04 11.03
N TYR A 55 33.60 -5.76 10.75
CA TYR A 55 33.12 -5.03 9.57
C TYR A 55 34.17 -4.99 8.45
N TYR A 56 34.78 -6.13 8.06
CA TYR A 56 35.72 -6.12 6.93
C TYR A 56 35.01 -5.81 5.62
N GLY A 57 35.56 -4.88 4.83
CA GLY A 57 35.05 -4.52 3.50
C GLY A 57 33.81 -3.62 3.48
N GLN A 58 33.29 -3.23 4.64
CA GLN A 58 32.04 -2.49 4.77
C GLN A 58 32.30 -1.03 5.14
N TRP A 59 32.82 -0.25 4.19
CA TRP A 59 33.16 1.17 4.42
C TRP A 59 31.99 2.14 4.14
N SER A 60 30.83 1.61 3.73
CA SER A 60 29.63 2.42 3.41
C SER A 60 28.31 1.64 3.51
N THR A 61 28.27 0.54 4.26
CA THR A 61 27.03 -0.23 4.38
C THR A 61 26.03 0.51 5.26
N SER A 62 24.86 0.79 4.67
CA SER A 62 23.67 1.26 5.37
C SER A 62 23.45 0.40 6.62
N VAL A 63 23.07 1.04 7.74
CA VAL A 63 22.66 0.37 9.00
C VAL A 63 21.68 -0.78 8.74
N LEU A 64 20.79 -0.59 7.78
CA LEU A 64 19.82 -1.59 7.32
C LEU A 64 20.41 -2.89 6.75
N ASN A 65 21.72 -2.97 6.53
CA ASN A 65 22.37 -4.22 6.11
C ASN A 65 22.64 -5.17 7.30
N HIS A 66 22.44 -4.70 8.54
CA HIS A 66 22.40 -5.55 9.70
C HIS A 66 21.04 -6.23 9.78
N GLU A 67 21.02 -7.56 9.59
CA GLU A 67 19.79 -8.36 9.59
C GLU A 67 18.95 -8.12 10.85
N ASP A 68 19.57 -8.12 12.04
CA ASP A 68 18.87 -7.88 13.31
C ASP A 68 18.17 -6.50 13.34
N ILE A 69 18.83 -5.46 12.83
CA ILE A 69 18.29 -4.09 12.83
C ILE A 69 17.19 -3.96 11.77
N ALA A 70 17.42 -4.53 10.58
CA ALA A 70 16.44 -4.55 9.50
C ALA A 70 15.16 -5.27 9.94
N GLN A 71 15.29 -6.44 10.58
CA GLN A 71 14.16 -7.22 11.06
C GLN A 71 13.39 -6.51 12.17
N ALA A 72 14.10 -5.88 13.13
CA ALA A 72 13.46 -5.12 14.20
C ALA A 72 12.66 -3.92 13.66
N ILE A 73 13.20 -3.20 12.68
CA ILE A 73 12.50 -2.11 12.00
C ILE A 73 11.28 -2.65 11.23
N GLN A 74 11.45 -3.74 10.47
CA GLN A 74 10.38 -4.31 9.66
C GLN A 74 9.19 -4.79 10.51
N LEU A 75 9.45 -5.40 11.67
CA LEU A 75 8.39 -5.82 12.60
C LEU A 75 7.55 -4.63 13.10
N GLN A 76 8.18 -3.53 13.51
CA GLN A 76 7.47 -2.34 13.96
C GLN A 76 6.69 -1.65 12.84
N LEU A 77 7.24 -1.65 11.61
CA LEU A 77 6.53 -1.11 10.44
C LEU A 77 5.31 -1.95 10.07
N LEU A 78 5.39 -3.28 10.18
CA LEU A 78 4.25 -4.18 9.95
C LEU A 78 3.16 -3.97 11.01
N GLU A 79 3.54 -3.80 12.28
CA GLU A 79 2.59 -3.49 13.35
C GLU A 79 1.87 -2.14 13.08
N LYS A 80 2.62 -1.08 12.74
CA LYS A 80 2.01 0.20 12.35
C LYS A 80 1.11 0.10 11.12
N ALA A 81 1.55 -0.61 10.08
CA ALA A 81 0.76 -0.79 8.86
C ALA A 81 -0.52 -1.60 9.07
N SER A 82 -0.60 -2.42 10.13
CA SER A 82 -1.85 -3.09 10.51
C SER A 82 -2.88 -2.11 11.09
N SER A 83 -2.42 -1.04 11.73
CA SER A 83 -3.26 -0.02 12.39
C SER A 83 -3.67 1.14 11.47
N GLY A 84 -3.02 1.31 10.32
CA GLY A 84 -3.31 2.41 9.42
C GLY A 84 -2.29 2.60 8.30
N TYR A 85 -2.21 3.84 7.81
CA TYR A 85 -1.32 4.21 6.71
C TYR A 85 0.12 4.36 7.19
N LEU A 86 1.04 3.79 6.42
CA LEU A 86 2.46 3.97 6.63
C LEU A 86 2.97 5.18 5.83
N CYS A 87 3.78 6.03 6.44
CA CYS A 87 4.52 7.09 5.80
C CYS A 87 6.03 7.01 6.11
N ALA A 88 6.86 7.77 5.39
CA ALA A 88 8.30 7.76 5.64
C ALA A 88 8.66 8.34 7.01
N GLN A 89 7.83 9.22 7.58
CA GLN A 89 8.04 9.71 8.95
C GLN A 89 7.94 8.58 9.97
N ASP A 90 7.08 7.58 9.75
CA ASP A 90 6.96 6.43 10.67
C ASP A 90 8.27 5.66 10.81
N VAL A 91 9.06 5.56 9.73
CA VAL A 91 10.37 4.91 9.78
C VAL A 91 11.35 5.72 10.61
N VAL A 92 11.31 7.06 10.50
CA VAL A 92 12.15 7.94 11.32
C VAL A 92 11.80 7.75 12.81
N ASP A 93 10.52 7.69 13.13
CA ASP A 93 10.03 7.52 14.50
C ASP A 93 10.38 6.13 15.05
N VAL A 94 10.21 5.07 14.25
CA VAL A 94 10.62 3.70 14.58
C VAL A 94 12.11 3.66 14.91
N VAL A 95 12.95 4.27 14.07
CA VAL A 95 14.40 4.33 14.29
C VAL A 95 14.74 5.12 15.56
N ALA A 96 13.97 6.16 15.91
CA ALA A 96 14.15 6.93 17.14
C ALA A 96 13.77 6.15 18.43
N THR A 97 13.11 5.00 18.31
CA THR A 97 12.69 4.19 19.46
C THR A 97 13.89 3.71 20.28
N PRO A 98 13.83 3.72 21.63
CA PRO A 98 14.96 3.34 22.49
C PRO A 98 15.56 1.96 22.18
N ALA A 99 14.71 0.98 21.81
CA ALA A 99 15.15 -0.36 21.46
C ALA A 99 16.07 -0.38 20.23
N ILE A 100 15.68 0.30 19.14
CA ILE A 100 16.50 0.42 17.92
C ILE A 100 17.75 1.26 18.21
N GLN A 101 17.62 2.34 18.97
CA GLN A 101 18.75 3.19 19.35
C GLN A 101 19.84 2.44 20.13
N GLU A 102 19.47 1.55 21.06
CA GLU A 102 20.46 0.69 21.75
C GLU A 102 21.21 -0.24 20.78
N MET A 103 20.51 -0.79 19.78
CA MET A 103 21.15 -1.61 18.74
C MET A 103 22.12 -0.78 17.87
N LEU A 104 21.76 0.47 17.59
CA LEU A 104 22.58 1.39 16.77
C LEU A 104 23.87 1.83 17.46
N LYS A 105 23.90 1.93 18.80
CA LYS A 105 25.08 2.35 19.57
C LYS A 105 26.31 1.48 19.32
N HIS A 106 26.13 0.24 18.87
CA HIS A 106 27.22 -0.72 18.67
C HIS A 106 27.77 -0.80 17.23
N GLY A 107 27.26 0.02 16.30
CA GLY A 107 27.68 -0.07 14.89
C GLY A 107 27.35 1.10 13.96
N ALA A 108 26.50 2.06 14.36
CA ALA A 108 26.10 3.17 13.48
C ALA A 108 26.92 4.44 13.75
N THR A 109 27.30 5.14 12.67
CA THR A 109 27.94 6.47 12.74
C THR A 109 26.95 7.60 13.00
N GLN A 110 25.66 7.38 12.70
CA GLN A 110 24.57 8.33 12.95
C GLN A 110 23.40 7.58 13.60
N THR A 111 22.85 8.19 14.65
CA THR A 111 21.73 7.64 15.42
C THR A 111 20.37 8.07 14.86
N SER A 112 20.29 9.16 14.11
CA SER A 112 19.08 9.61 13.43
C SER A 112 19.19 9.46 11.92
N ILE A 113 18.04 9.31 11.26
CA ILE A 113 17.96 9.24 9.80
C ILE A 113 17.14 10.42 9.27
N SER A 114 17.49 10.89 8.07
CA SER A 114 16.68 11.88 7.36
C SER A 114 15.45 11.25 6.72
N HIS A 115 14.43 12.06 6.44
CA HIS A 115 13.23 11.62 5.72
C HIS A 115 13.55 10.96 4.37
N CYS A 116 14.50 11.50 3.61
CA CYS A 116 14.95 10.89 2.35
C CYS A 116 15.61 9.51 2.55
N THR A 117 16.30 9.32 3.68
CA THR A 117 16.90 8.03 4.03
C THR A 117 15.82 7.02 4.40
N ALA A 118 14.80 7.45 5.17
CA ALA A 118 13.62 6.65 5.48
C ALA A 118 12.89 6.16 4.22
N GLN A 119 12.67 7.03 3.23
CA GLN A 119 12.08 6.63 1.94
C GLN A 119 12.93 5.56 1.22
N ARG A 120 14.25 5.72 1.20
CA ARG A 120 15.16 4.71 0.62
C ARG A 120 15.10 3.39 1.39
N TRP A 121 14.92 3.44 2.71
CA TRP A 121 14.81 2.26 3.56
C TRP A 121 13.51 1.50 3.31
N LEU A 122 12.39 2.18 3.11
CA LEU A 122 11.13 1.55 2.70
C LEU A 122 11.31 0.70 1.45
N HIS A 123 11.94 1.26 0.40
CA HIS A 123 12.22 0.50 -0.82
C HIS A 123 13.14 -0.70 -0.60
N LYS A 124 14.11 -0.61 0.32
CA LYS A 124 15.01 -1.72 0.65
C LYS A 124 14.33 -2.81 1.49
N LEU A 125 13.31 -2.46 2.27
CA LEU A 125 12.50 -3.36 3.08
C LEU A 125 11.27 -3.87 2.30
N ASP A 126 11.33 -3.87 0.97
CA ASP A 126 10.28 -4.38 0.10
C ASP A 126 8.91 -3.67 0.19
N TRP A 127 8.92 -2.40 0.63
CA TRP A 127 7.76 -1.51 0.54
C TRP A 127 7.74 -0.73 -0.77
N GLN A 128 6.54 -0.62 -1.35
CA GLN A 128 6.33 0.07 -2.61
C GLN A 128 5.25 1.12 -2.46
N TYR A 129 5.54 2.34 -2.93
CA TYR A 129 4.54 3.40 -3.01
C TYR A 129 3.74 3.22 -4.29
N LYS A 130 2.50 2.76 -4.17
CA LYS A 130 1.65 2.43 -5.31
C LYS A 130 0.22 2.87 -5.06
N GLN A 131 -0.53 2.98 -6.16
CA GLN A 131 -1.97 3.10 -6.08
C GLN A 131 -2.54 1.77 -5.58
N ASP A 132 -3.39 1.84 -4.56
CA ASP A 132 -4.11 0.70 -4.03
C ASP A 132 -5.02 0.16 -5.13
N VAL A 133 -4.91 -1.14 -5.38
CA VAL A 133 -5.74 -1.81 -6.38
C VAL A 133 -6.92 -2.38 -5.61
N ASN A 134 -8.11 -1.83 -5.81
CA ASN A 134 -9.30 -2.39 -5.18
C ASN A 134 -9.42 -3.86 -5.59
N GLY A 135 -9.65 -4.74 -4.61
CA GLY A 135 -9.99 -6.13 -4.90
C GLY A 135 -11.22 -6.18 -5.83
N MET A 136 -11.21 -7.11 -6.77
CA MET A 136 -12.31 -7.27 -7.72
C MET A 136 -13.58 -7.68 -6.97
N TYR A 137 -14.65 -6.89 -7.10
CA TYR A 137 -15.97 -7.28 -6.63
C TYR A 137 -16.52 -8.33 -7.59
N VAL A 138 -16.85 -9.51 -7.08
CA VAL A 138 -17.62 -10.50 -7.83
C VAL A 138 -19.08 -10.09 -7.71
N ASP A 139 -19.57 -9.33 -8.69
CA ASP A 139 -20.98 -8.93 -8.73
C ASP A 139 -21.85 -10.14 -9.11
N GLY A 140 -22.97 -10.32 -8.41
CA GLY A 140 -23.91 -11.44 -8.58
C GLY A 140 -24.78 -11.31 -9.85
N HIS A 141 -24.24 -10.68 -10.89
CA HIS A 141 -24.95 -10.33 -12.13
C HIS A 141 -25.24 -11.54 -13.03
N GLU A 142 -24.79 -12.74 -12.65
CA GLU A 142 -24.90 -13.97 -13.44
C GLU A 142 -26.11 -14.84 -13.07
N HIS A 143 -27.01 -14.36 -12.22
CA HIS A 143 -28.24 -15.10 -11.94
C HIS A 143 -29.19 -15.09 -13.17
N GLU A 144 -29.70 -16.28 -13.50
CA GLU A 144 -30.55 -16.54 -14.67
C GLU A 144 -31.79 -15.63 -14.75
N ASP A 145 -32.39 -15.27 -13.61
CA ASP A 145 -33.53 -14.37 -13.54
C ASP A 145 -33.17 -12.91 -13.89
N VAL A 146 -32.00 -12.43 -13.50
CA VAL A 146 -31.45 -11.11 -13.87
C VAL A 146 -31.23 -11.04 -15.38
N VAL A 147 -30.65 -12.09 -15.98
CA VAL A 147 -30.43 -12.18 -17.43
C VAL A 147 -31.76 -12.14 -18.19
N GLN A 148 -32.74 -12.95 -17.78
CA GLN A 148 -34.07 -12.98 -18.40
C GLN A 148 -34.78 -11.63 -18.32
N TYR A 149 -34.70 -10.95 -17.17
CA TYR A 149 -35.25 -9.60 -17.01
C TYR A 149 -34.55 -8.60 -17.94
N GLN A 150 -33.22 -8.64 -18.04
CA GLN A 150 -32.45 -7.74 -18.89
C GLN A 150 -32.82 -7.92 -20.36
N GLU A 151 -32.95 -9.15 -20.85
CA GLU A 151 -33.40 -9.44 -22.22
C GLU A 151 -34.81 -8.91 -22.50
N ALA A 152 -35.74 -9.07 -21.56
CA ALA A 152 -37.10 -8.55 -21.68
C ALA A 152 -37.14 -7.02 -21.62
N PHE A 153 -36.27 -6.40 -20.81
CA PHE A 153 -36.10 -4.95 -20.75
C PHE A 153 -35.56 -4.39 -22.06
N VAL A 154 -34.47 -4.96 -22.59
CA VAL A 154 -33.85 -4.52 -23.85
C VAL A 154 -34.83 -4.62 -25.02
N ARG A 155 -35.64 -5.68 -25.10
CA ARG A 155 -36.72 -5.79 -26.10
C ARG A 155 -37.74 -4.66 -26.01
N ARG A 156 -38.19 -4.29 -24.79
CA ARG A 156 -39.09 -3.15 -24.59
C ARG A 156 -38.42 -1.82 -24.92
N TRP A 157 -37.14 -1.68 -24.58
CA TRP A 157 -36.35 -0.49 -24.83
C TRP A 157 -36.24 -0.17 -26.32
N MET A 158 -35.98 -1.17 -27.18
CA MET A 158 -35.91 -0.97 -28.63
C MET A 158 -37.21 -0.39 -29.21
N GLU A 159 -38.38 -0.73 -28.65
CA GLU A 159 -39.66 -0.14 -29.08
C GLU A 159 -39.83 1.31 -28.61
N TYR A 160 -39.22 1.67 -27.48
CA TYR A 160 -39.23 3.04 -26.97
C TYR A 160 -38.26 3.94 -27.70
N GLU A 161 -37.05 3.44 -28.00
CA GLU A 161 -35.99 4.15 -28.71
C GLU A 161 -36.46 4.66 -30.08
N LYS A 162 -37.29 3.89 -30.80
CA LYS A 162 -37.92 4.31 -32.07
C LYS A 162 -38.74 5.61 -31.97
N ARG A 163 -39.16 5.98 -30.76
CA ARG A 163 -39.97 7.18 -30.47
C ARG A 163 -39.17 8.28 -29.78
N MET A 164 -37.86 8.12 -29.65
CA MET A 164 -36.94 9.09 -29.05
C MET A 164 -36.10 9.77 -30.13
N VAL A 165 -35.55 10.94 -29.81
CA VAL A 165 -34.54 11.59 -30.66
C VAL A 165 -33.18 10.96 -30.36
N THR A 166 -32.44 10.59 -31.40
CA THR A 166 -31.06 10.10 -31.25
C THR A 166 -30.08 11.13 -31.78
N TYR A 167 -28.95 11.27 -31.10
CA TYR A 167 -27.89 12.21 -31.45
C TYR A 167 -26.65 11.46 -31.94
N ASN A 168 -25.94 12.03 -32.90
CA ASN A 168 -24.64 11.52 -33.34
C ASN A 168 -23.52 11.98 -32.39
N HIS A 169 -22.29 11.52 -32.63
CA HIS A 169 -21.13 11.87 -31.79
C HIS A 169 -20.86 13.39 -31.71
N ASP A 170 -21.23 14.14 -32.75
CA ASP A 170 -21.06 15.60 -32.82
C ASP A 170 -22.21 16.36 -32.13
N GLY A 171 -23.16 15.66 -31.50
CA GLY A 171 -24.32 16.26 -30.83
C GLY A 171 -25.43 16.72 -31.78
N ASN A 172 -25.35 16.36 -33.06
CA ASN A 172 -26.39 16.66 -34.04
C ASN A 172 -27.47 15.56 -34.05
N ILE A 173 -28.72 15.94 -34.34
CA ILE A 173 -29.84 14.99 -34.43
C ILE A 173 -29.56 13.99 -35.57
N SER A 174 -29.40 12.73 -35.22
CA SER A 174 -29.20 11.62 -36.15
C SER A 174 -30.51 11.02 -36.63
N SER A 175 -31.50 10.92 -35.73
CA SER A 175 -32.85 10.51 -36.09
C SER A 175 -33.85 11.17 -35.15
N ALA A 176 -34.98 11.58 -35.70
CA ALA A 176 -36.10 12.09 -34.94
C ALA A 176 -37.37 11.34 -35.37
N PRO A 177 -38.27 11.01 -34.44
CA PRO A 177 -39.51 10.35 -34.79
C PRO A 177 -40.30 11.22 -35.76
N HIS A 178 -40.63 10.68 -36.93
CA HIS A 178 -41.40 11.40 -37.93
C HIS A 178 -42.83 11.57 -37.41
N GLY A 179 -43.23 12.80 -37.13
CA GLY A 179 -44.57 13.13 -36.66
C GLY A 179 -45.60 12.92 -37.77
N THR A 180 -46.02 11.68 -38.00
CA THR A 180 -47.20 11.40 -38.81
C THR A 180 -48.15 10.51 -38.03
N ILE A 181 -49.35 11.06 -37.82
CA ILE A 181 -50.41 10.59 -36.95
C ILE A 181 -50.96 9.24 -37.48
N ILE A 182 -50.70 8.12 -36.79
CA ILE A 182 -51.39 6.82 -37.01
C ILE A 182 -52.09 6.39 -35.71
N PRO A 183 -53.38 6.02 -35.73
CA PRO A 183 -54.16 5.75 -34.51
C PRO A 183 -53.46 4.70 -33.64
N ASN A 184 -53.15 5.07 -32.38
CA ASN A 184 -52.61 4.25 -31.28
C ASN A 184 -51.09 4.34 -30.95
N SER A 185 -50.31 5.27 -31.50
CA SER A 185 -48.99 5.61 -30.90
C SER A 185 -48.54 7.02 -31.31
N HIS A 186 -48.69 8.01 -30.42
CA HIS A 186 -48.71 9.42 -30.83
C HIS A 186 -47.86 10.40 -30.03
N PHE A 187 -46.85 9.97 -29.27
CA PHE A 187 -46.02 10.92 -28.53
C PHE A 187 -44.54 10.59 -28.65
N GLN A 188 -43.75 11.64 -28.92
CA GLN A 188 -42.32 11.62 -28.71
C GLN A 188 -42.06 11.25 -27.26
N LEU A 189 -41.18 10.29 -27.03
CA LEU A 189 -40.71 9.94 -25.70
C LEU A 189 -39.46 10.75 -25.38
N TYR A 190 -39.43 11.29 -24.16
CA TYR A 190 -38.24 11.89 -23.58
C TYR A 190 -37.62 10.88 -22.62
N LEU A 191 -36.36 10.55 -22.85
CA LEU A 191 -35.59 9.76 -21.90
C LEU A 191 -35.11 10.67 -20.78
N ILE A 192 -35.66 10.44 -19.58
CA ILE A 192 -35.14 11.02 -18.34
C ILE A 192 -34.30 9.94 -17.67
N THR A 193 -32.99 10.18 -17.63
CA THR A 193 -32.06 9.35 -16.87
C THR A 193 -31.85 9.93 -15.48
N HIS A 194 -31.58 9.07 -14.50
CA HIS A 194 -31.24 9.49 -13.16
C HIS A 194 -30.05 8.69 -12.70
N ASP A 195 -29.01 9.38 -12.26
CA ASP A 195 -27.85 8.75 -11.65
C ASP A 195 -27.55 9.39 -10.29
N LYS A 196 -27.01 8.56 -9.40
CA LYS A 196 -26.70 8.91 -8.02
C LYS A 196 -25.21 8.71 -7.79
N SER A 197 -24.49 9.81 -7.71
CA SER A 197 -23.08 9.81 -7.34
C SER A 197 -22.90 9.98 -5.84
N THR A 198 -22.03 9.16 -5.25
CA THR A 198 -21.68 9.23 -3.83
C THR A 198 -20.22 9.62 -3.66
N PHE A 199 -19.96 10.67 -2.89
CA PHE A 199 -18.63 11.17 -2.56
C PHE A 199 -18.39 11.04 -1.06
N TYR A 200 -17.27 10.43 -0.68
CA TYR A 200 -16.85 10.36 0.72
C TYR A 200 -15.80 11.43 1.01
N THR A 201 -15.84 11.98 2.22
CA THR A 201 -14.81 12.92 2.69
C THR A 201 -13.41 12.29 2.70
N ASN A 202 -13.33 10.97 2.83
CA ASN A 202 -12.09 10.20 2.95
C ASN A 202 -11.63 9.53 1.65
N ASP A 203 -12.21 9.86 0.48
CA ASP A 203 -11.84 9.27 -0.82
C ASP A 203 -10.42 9.63 -1.31
N TRP A 204 -9.65 10.39 -0.53
CA TRP A 204 -8.48 11.14 -1.01
C TRP A 204 -7.13 10.42 -0.98
N HIS A 205 -7.04 9.18 -0.50
CA HIS A 205 -5.75 8.48 -0.42
C HIS A 205 -5.74 7.15 -1.16
N LYS A 206 -5.76 7.22 -2.49
CA LYS A 206 -5.60 6.06 -3.37
C LYS A 206 -4.16 5.56 -3.44
N THR A 207 -3.16 6.35 -3.06
CA THR A 207 -1.75 5.95 -3.05
C THR A 207 -1.23 5.76 -1.63
N LYS A 208 -0.68 4.59 -1.35
CA LYS A 208 -0.11 4.26 -0.03
C LYS A 208 1.14 3.40 -0.19
N TRP A 209 1.93 3.31 0.89
CA TRP A 209 3.00 2.32 0.97
C TRP A 209 2.40 0.94 1.24
N VAL A 210 2.64 0.00 0.33
CA VAL A 210 2.16 -1.38 0.41
C VAL A 210 3.37 -2.31 0.44
N HIS A 211 3.36 -3.28 1.35
CA HIS A 211 4.41 -4.30 1.40
C HIS A 211 4.19 -5.31 0.26
N LEU A 212 5.27 -5.79 -0.36
CA LEU A 212 5.22 -6.73 -1.49
C LEU A 212 4.40 -8.01 -1.22
N SER A 213 4.34 -8.47 0.04
CA SER A 213 3.57 -9.66 0.42
C SER A 213 2.08 -9.39 0.71
N GLN A 214 1.65 -8.12 0.76
CA GLN A 214 0.28 -7.76 1.08
C GLN A 214 -0.62 -7.97 -0.15
N LYS A 215 -1.72 -8.71 0.03
CA LYS A 215 -2.72 -8.92 -1.03
C LYS A 215 -3.72 -7.77 -1.06
N ALA A 216 -4.21 -7.45 -2.26
CA ALA A 216 -5.33 -6.53 -2.44
C ALA A 216 -6.57 -7.10 -1.75
N THR A 217 -7.07 -6.39 -0.75
CA THR A 217 -8.33 -6.70 -0.06
C THR A 217 -9.38 -5.71 -0.52
N PRO A 218 -10.64 -6.14 -0.72
CA PRO A 218 -11.75 -5.21 -0.93
C PRO A 218 -11.77 -4.19 0.21
N GLN A 219 -11.73 -2.91 -0.13
CA GLN A 219 -11.89 -1.87 0.88
C GLN A 219 -13.35 -1.86 1.36
N GLN A 220 -13.54 -1.92 2.67
CA GLN A 220 -14.83 -1.58 3.25
C GLN A 220 -15.17 -0.13 2.88
N LYS A 221 -16.46 0.14 2.70
CA LYS A 221 -16.96 1.47 2.38
C LYS A 221 -16.48 2.44 3.47
N GLY A 222 -15.82 3.52 3.07
CA GLY A 222 -15.15 4.42 4.02
C GLY A 222 -16.11 4.98 5.07
N GLU A 223 -15.68 4.97 6.33
CA GLU A 223 -16.32 5.74 7.40
C GLU A 223 -16.00 7.22 7.16
N GLY A 224 -17.02 8.02 6.90
CA GLY A 224 -16.86 9.45 6.61
C GLY A 224 -18.19 10.08 6.23
N ALA A 225 -18.26 11.41 6.29
CA ALA A 225 -19.44 12.13 5.81
C ALA A 225 -19.64 11.83 4.32
N LEU A 226 -20.85 11.40 3.98
CA LEU A 226 -21.26 11.05 2.63
C LEU A 226 -21.98 12.24 2.02
N LEU A 227 -21.48 12.74 0.89
CA LEU A 227 -22.23 13.61 0.01
C LEU A 227 -22.85 12.77 -1.10
N ILE A 228 -24.17 12.74 -1.10
CA ILE A 228 -24.95 12.13 -2.17
C ILE A 228 -25.41 13.25 -3.09
N VAL A 229 -25.02 13.16 -4.37
CA VAL A 229 -25.52 14.04 -5.43
C VAL A 229 -26.34 13.19 -6.39
N SER A 230 -27.60 13.56 -6.57
CA SER A 230 -28.53 12.91 -7.48
C SER A 230 -29.15 13.95 -8.39
N ASP A 231 -29.17 13.67 -9.69
CA ASP A 231 -29.76 14.56 -10.69
C ASP A 231 -30.50 13.78 -11.77
N PHE A 232 -31.48 14.45 -12.39
CA PHE A 232 -32.25 13.92 -13.52
C PHE A 232 -31.79 14.61 -14.80
N LEU A 233 -31.30 13.83 -15.76
CA LEU A 233 -30.73 14.32 -17.01
C LEU A 233 -31.58 13.89 -18.20
N THR A 234 -31.82 14.85 -19.09
CA THR A 234 -32.45 14.62 -20.40
C THR A 234 -31.45 14.98 -21.50
N SER A 235 -31.41 14.22 -22.59
CA SER A 235 -30.49 14.47 -23.70
C SER A 235 -30.66 15.86 -24.32
N ASP A 236 -31.90 16.35 -24.37
CA ASP A 236 -32.26 17.54 -25.12
C ASP A 236 -31.90 18.84 -24.37
N TRP A 237 -32.05 18.86 -23.03
CA TRP A 237 -32.00 20.09 -22.23
C TRP A 237 -30.98 20.02 -21.07
N GLY A 238 -30.34 18.87 -20.86
CA GLY A 238 -29.45 18.65 -19.73
C GLY A 238 -30.25 18.41 -18.43
N PRO A 239 -29.80 19.00 -17.29
CA PRO A 239 -30.47 18.84 -16.00
C PRO A 239 -31.93 19.31 -16.02
N LEU A 240 -32.81 18.49 -15.47
CA LEU A 240 -34.23 18.80 -15.39
C LEU A 240 -34.47 19.96 -14.41
N LYS A 241 -35.20 20.97 -14.86
CA LYS A 241 -35.55 22.16 -14.09
C LYS A 241 -37.04 22.41 -14.09
N HIS A 242 -37.54 22.93 -12.98
CA HIS A 242 -38.86 23.54 -12.91
C HIS A 242 -38.68 25.00 -12.49
N GLU A 243 -39.13 25.93 -13.33
CA GLU A 243 -38.81 27.36 -13.21
C GLU A 243 -37.29 27.58 -13.18
N ASP A 244 -36.73 28.04 -12.06
CA ASP A 244 -35.29 28.25 -11.85
C ASP A 244 -34.66 27.24 -10.87
N GLN A 245 -35.41 26.21 -10.46
CA GLN A 245 -34.94 25.19 -9.53
C GLN A 245 -34.63 23.89 -10.27
N TYR A 246 -33.44 23.34 -10.03
CA TYR A 246 -33.06 22.02 -10.51
C TYR A 246 -33.78 20.94 -9.69
N VAL A 247 -34.25 19.89 -10.36
CA VAL A 247 -34.75 18.68 -9.68
C VAL A 247 -33.53 17.84 -9.26
N CYS A 248 -32.79 18.33 -8.27
CA CYS A 248 -31.65 17.63 -7.70
C CYS A 248 -31.87 17.34 -6.23
N THR A 249 -31.27 16.25 -5.74
CA THR A 249 -31.23 15.96 -4.31
C THR A 249 -29.79 15.90 -3.85
N ASN A 250 -29.42 16.85 -2.98
CA ASN A 250 -28.14 16.88 -2.30
C ASN A 250 -28.40 16.53 -0.84
N PHE A 251 -27.95 15.33 -0.42
CA PHE A 251 -28.03 14.90 0.97
C PHE A 251 -26.62 14.76 1.52
N ALA A 252 -26.35 15.49 2.60
CA ALA A 252 -25.16 15.29 3.42
C ALA A 252 -25.56 14.41 4.61
N LEU A 253 -24.97 13.22 4.70
CA LEU A 253 -25.16 12.30 5.83
C LEU A 253 -23.85 12.21 6.62
N ASN A 254 -23.89 12.61 7.88
CA ASN A 254 -22.83 12.29 8.83
C ASN A 254 -23.10 10.88 9.38
N LEU A 255 -22.31 9.91 8.95
CA LEU A 255 -22.39 8.52 9.44
C LEU A 255 -21.91 8.35 10.89
N ALA A 256 -21.50 9.42 11.56
CA ALA A 256 -21.00 9.39 12.95
C ALA A 256 -22.09 9.23 14.03
N ASP A 257 -23.37 9.43 13.71
CA ASP A 257 -24.46 9.52 14.70
C ASP A 257 -25.35 8.26 14.82
N HIS A 258 -24.95 7.12 14.23
CA HIS A 258 -25.68 5.87 14.40
C HIS A 258 -24.79 4.76 14.97
N PRO A 259 -24.91 4.43 16.27
CA PRO A 259 -24.31 3.21 16.79
C PRO A 259 -25.00 2.03 16.12
N ILE A 260 -24.27 1.33 15.25
CA ILE A 260 -24.69 0.04 14.73
C ILE A 260 -24.66 -0.92 15.92
N GLY A 261 -25.81 -1.04 16.58
CA GLY A 261 -26.10 -2.12 17.51
C GLY A 261 -26.08 -3.43 16.73
N LEU A 262 -24.99 -4.16 16.84
CA LEU A 262 -24.93 -5.58 16.49
C LEU A 262 -25.94 -6.32 17.38
N HIS A 263 -27.10 -6.67 16.84
CA HIS A 263 -27.88 -7.78 17.35
C HIS A 263 -27.42 -9.05 16.63
N ASN A 264 -26.96 -10.00 17.43
CA ASN A 264 -26.61 -11.38 17.07
C ASN A 264 -27.72 -12.09 16.30
#